data_AF-A0A557SWS5-F1
#
_entry.id   AF-A0A557SWS5-F1
#
_cell.length_a   1.000
_cell.length_b   1.000
_cell.length_c   1.000
_cell.angle_alpha   90.00
_cell.angle_beta   90.00
_cell.angle_gamma   90.00
#
_symmetry.space_group_name_H-M   'P 1'
#
loop_
_entity.id
_entity.type
_entity.pdbx_description
1 polymer ?
#
loop_
_entity_poly.entity_id
_entity_poly.type
_entity_poly.pdbx_seq_one_letter_code
_entity_poly.pdbx_strand_id
1 'polypeptide(L)'
;MGDFPKAVEYNPGNDNTYVFNPESGDVSVIDSITKDTVATVDVGISPTALEFSPSNNNMYVVEFGSNTVSVIQPTVLEPVVD
;
A
#
# COMPACT_ATOMS: atom_id res chain seq x y z
N MET A 1 -4.18 2.46 10.96
CA MET A 1 -3.68 3.62 10.19
C MET A 1 -2.29 3.99 10.71
N GLY A 2 -1.35 4.26 9.81
CA GLY A 2 0.00 4.74 10.13
C GLY A 2 0.10 6.27 10.24
N ASP A 3 1.33 6.79 10.31
CA ASP A 3 1.66 8.19 10.55
C ASP A 3 1.89 8.98 9.25
N PHE A 4 1.41 10.23 9.26
CA PHE A 4 1.55 11.20 8.18
C PHE A 4 1.00 10.75 6.81
N PRO A 5 -0.22 10.15 6.73
CA PRO A 5 -0.80 9.68 5.47
C PRO A 5 -0.85 10.80 4.43
N LYS A 6 -0.37 10.54 3.21
CA LYS A 6 -0.28 11.58 2.16
C LYS A 6 -1.22 11.37 0.97
N ALA A 7 -1.35 10.14 0.49
CA ALA A 7 -2.23 9.84 -0.63
C ALA A 7 -2.77 8.40 -0.54
N VAL A 8 -3.68 8.10 -1.46
CA VAL A 8 -4.49 6.88 -1.44
C VAL A 8 -4.72 6.38 -2.85
N GLU A 9 -4.85 5.07 -3.02
CA GLU A 9 -5.20 4.41 -4.29
C GLU A 9 -6.23 3.29 -4.06
N TYR A 10 -7.17 3.09 -4.99
CA TYR A 10 -8.23 2.08 -4.87
C TYR A 10 -7.94 0.87 -5.76
N ASN A 11 -8.08 -0.33 -5.19
CA ASN A 11 -7.98 -1.57 -5.93
C ASN A 11 -9.41 -2.16 -6.16
N PRO A 12 -9.95 -2.07 -7.38
CA PRO A 12 -11.27 -2.61 -7.72
C PRO A 12 -11.34 -4.14 -7.71
N GLY A 13 -10.19 -4.85 -7.68
CA GLY A 13 -10.16 -6.31 -7.65
C GLY A 13 -10.32 -6.91 -6.25
N ASN A 14 -10.25 -6.11 -5.19
CA ASN A 14 -10.50 -6.57 -3.81
C ASN A 14 -11.29 -5.58 -2.94
N ASP A 15 -11.86 -4.52 -3.53
CA ASP A 15 -12.62 -3.48 -2.83
C ASP A 15 -11.89 -2.81 -1.65
N ASN A 16 -10.55 -2.76 -1.72
CA ASN A 16 -9.73 -2.10 -0.71
C ASN A 16 -9.11 -0.80 -1.23
N THR A 17 -8.88 0.09 -0.28
CA THR A 17 -8.23 1.38 -0.44
C THR A 17 -6.90 1.36 0.30
N TYR A 18 -5.81 1.72 -0.38
CA TYR A 18 -4.45 1.64 0.14
C TYR A 18 -3.91 3.04 0.40
N VAL A 19 -3.40 3.30 1.61
CA VAL A 19 -2.88 4.61 2.03
C VAL A 19 -1.43 4.45 2.46
N PHE A 20 -0.50 5.16 1.82
CA PHE A 20 0.90 5.11 2.22
C PHE A 20 1.20 6.12 3.34
N ASN A 21 2.04 5.68 4.29
CA ASN A 21 2.39 6.40 5.52
C ASN A 21 3.92 6.61 5.57
N PRO A 22 4.44 7.74 5.05
CA PRO A 22 5.88 7.96 4.86
C PRO A 22 6.69 7.94 6.15
N GLU A 23 6.13 8.41 7.27
CA GLU A 23 6.85 8.46 8.55
C GLU A 23 6.87 7.10 9.25
N SER A 24 5.85 6.26 9.04
CA SER A 24 5.81 4.88 9.56
C SER A 24 6.53 3.87 8.67
N GLY A 25 6.67 4.16 7.37
CA GLY A 25 7.26 3.22 6.41
C GLY A 25 6.34 2.07 6.00
N ASP A 26 5.03 2.30 6.12
CA ASP A 26 4.00 1.29 5.89
C ASP A 26 2.89 1.78 4.94
N VAL A 27 2.04 0.84 4.53
CA VAL A 27 0.78 1.09 3.83
C VAL A 27 -0.37 0.53 4.65
N SER A 28 -1.34 1.39 4.98
CA SER A 28 -2.60 0.96 5.59
C SER A 28 -3.57 0.48 4.50
N VAL A 29 -4.18 -0.69 4.71
CA VAL A 29 -5.22 -1.26 3.85
C VAL A 29 -6.57 -1.06 4.51
N ILE A 30 -7.49 -0.42 3.80
CA ILE A 30 -8.80 -0.03 4.30
C ILE A 30 -9.86 -0.73 3.45
N ASP A 31 -10.78 -1.44 4.09
CA ASP A 31 -11.96 -1.98 3.41
C ASP A 31 -12.87 -0.80 3.01
N SER A 32 -13.14 -0.63 1.72
CA SER A 32 -13.84 0.55 1.21
C SER A 32 -15.32 0.61 1.62
N ILE A 33 -15.90 -0.51 2.05
CA ILE A 33 -17.32 -0.61 2.41
C ILE A 33 -17.52 -0.25 3.88
N THR A 34 -16.77 -0.92 4.75
CA THR A 34 -16.83 -0.78 6.21
C THR A 34 -16.05 0.44 6.70
N LYS A 35 -15.03 0.86 5.94
CA LYS A 35 -14.07 1.94 6.26
C LYS A 35 -13.10 1.57 7.38
N ASP A 36 -13.03 0.29 7.73
CA ASP A 36 -12.12 -0.21 8.74
C ASP A 36 -10.72 -0.45 8.14
N THR A 37 -9.68 -0.18 8.92
CA THR A 37 -8.33 -0.63 8.56
C THR A 37 -8.26 -2.14 8.77
N VAL A 38 -8.10 -2.90 7.68
CA VAL A 38 -8.06 -4.36 7.71
C VAL A 38 -6.64 -4.92 7.75
N ALA A 39 -5.64 -4.12 7.38
CA ALA A 39 -4.22 -4.45 7.54
C ALA A 39 -3.31 -3.23 7.54
N THR A 40 -2.07 -3.45 7.97
CA THR A 40 -0.93 -2.56 7.77
C THR A 40 0.19 -3.40 7.17
N VAL A 41 0.82 -2.91 6.11
CA VAL A 41 1.87 -3.62 5.37
C VAL A 41 3.14 -2.80 5.43
N ASP A 42 4.19 -3.33 6.05
CA ASP A 42 5.51 -2.69 6.02
C ASP A 42 6.05 -2.73 4.58
N VAL A 43 6.55 -1.61 4.06
CA VAL A 43 7.04 -1.53 2.67
C VAL A 43 8.44 -0.93 2.55
N GLY A 44 8.90 -0.22 3.58
CA GLY A 44 10.25 0.35 3.61
C GLY A 44 10.23 1.83 3.98
N ILE A 45 11.32 2.54 3.71
CA ILE A 45 11.53 3.89 4.25
C ILE A 45 10.90 4.93 3.32
N SER A 46 10.06 5.79 3.90
CA SER A 46 9.48 6.95 3.22
C SER A 46 8.80 6.59 1.89
N PRO A 47 7.74 5.76 1.89
CA PRO A 47 6.91 5.58 0.70
C PRO A 47 6.35 6.92 0.20
N THR A 48 6.30 7.09 -1.12
CA THR A 48 5.91 8.36 -1.77
C THR A 48 4.84 8.25 -2.83
N ALA A 49 4.59 7.06 -3.36
CA ALA A 49 3.58 6.84 -4.40
C ALA A 49 3.01 5.43 -4.32
N LEU A 50 1.77 5.29 -4.79
CA LEU A 50 1.06 4.03 -4.99
C LEU A 50 0.59 3.98 -6.45
N GLU A 51 0.58 2.78 -7.04
CA GLU A 51 -0.02 2.52 -8.35
C GLU A 51 -0.72 1.16 -8.33
N PHE A 52 -1.98 1.11 -8.76
CA PHE A 52 -2.68 -0.15 -8.99
C PHE A 52 -2.40 -0.67 -10.40
N SER A 53 -2.06 -1.95 -10.53
CA SER A 53 -1.93 -2.61 -11.82
C SER A 53 -3.13 -3.53 -12.10
N PRO A 54 -4.03 -3.16 -13.03
CA PRO A 54 -5.16 -4.02 -13.42
C PRO A 54 -4.75 -5.34 -14.06
N SER A 55 -3.52 -5.44 -14.58
CA SER A 55 -3.05 -6.63 -15.30
C SER A 55 -2.73 -7.82 -14.39
N ASN A 56 -2.37 -7.54 -13.13
CA ASN A 56 -1.99 -8.55 -12.15
C ASN A 56 -2.63 -8.35 -10.77
N ASN A 57 -3.50 -7.35 -10.63
CA ASN A 57 -4.24 -7.00 -9.41
C ASN A 57 -3.37 -6.52 -8.24
N ASN A 58 -2.09 -6.18 -8.48
CA ASN A 58 -1.16 -5.77 -7.44
C ASN A 58 -1.15 -4.26 -7.22
N MET A 59 -0.71 -3.84 -6.04
CA MET A 59 -0.32 -2.47 -5.73
C MET A 59 1.21 -2.35 -5.76
N TYR A 60 1.72 -1.33 -6.42
CA TYR A 60 3.14 -0.99 -6.44
C TYR A 60 3.37 0.22 -5.56
N VAL A 61 4.41 0.18 -4.74
CA VAL A 61 4.75 1.23 -3.78
C VAL A 61 6.15 1.73 -4.08
N VAL A 62 6.33 3.03 -4.26
CA VAL A 62 7.67 3.63 -4.44
C VAL A 62 8.20 4.05 -3.08
N GLU A 63 9.32 3.46 -2.63
CA GLU A 63 9.99 3.84 -1.38
C GLU A 63 11.21 4.70 -1.64
N PHE A 64 11.02 6.03 -1.59
CA PHE A 64 12.09 6.99 -1.85
C PHE A 64 13.28 6.83 -0.89
N GLY A 65 13.03 6.55 0.39
CA GLY A 65 14.09 6.40 1.38
C GLY A 65 14.89 5.09 1.23
N SER A 66 14.24 4.03 0.74
CA SER A 66 14.88 2.74 0.50
C SER A 66 15.53 2.62 -0.88
N ASN A 67 15.18 3.48 -1.84
CA ASN A 67 15.52 3.36 -3.27
C ASN A 67 15.01 2.05 -3.90
N THR A 68 13.81 1.63 -3.51
CA THR A 68 13.18 0.38 -3.97
C THR A 68 11.75 0.61 -4.46
N VAL A 69 11.15 -0.47 -4.97
CA VAL A 69 9.71 -0.58 -5.18
C VAL A 69 9.24 -1.89 -4.54
N SER A 70 8.25 -1.83 -3.66
CA SER A 70 7.58 -3.02 -3.14
C SER A 70 6.30 -3.33 -3.91
N VAL A 71 5.95 -4.61 -3.93
CA VAL A 71 4.68 -5.09 -4.48
C VAL A 71 3.82 -5.64 -3.35
N ILE A 72 2.61 -5.10 -3.19
CA ILE A 72 1.58 -5.65 -2.29
C ILE A 72 0.60 -6.44 -3.14
N GLN A 73 0.46 -7.74 -2.83
CA GLN A 73 -0.54 -8.58 -3.46
C GLN A 73 -1.86 -8.49 -2.68
N PRO A 74 -3.01 -8.42 -3.35
CA PRO A 74 -4.30 -8.31 -2.68
C PRO A 74 -4.67 -9.55 -1.86
N THR A 75 -4.08 -10.71 -2.20
CA THR A 75 -4.27 -11.99 -1.49
C THR A 75 -3.19 -12.28 -0.47
N VAL A 76 -2.09 -11.53 -0.48
CA VAL A 76 -0.94 -11.69 0.41
C VAL A 76 -0.48 -10.30 0.83
N LEU A 77 -0.87 -9.87 2.02
CA LEU A 77 -0.60 -8.53 2.55
C LEU A 77 0.82 -8.40 3.12
N GLU A 78 1.79 -9.07 2.50
CA GLU A 78 3.21 -8.97 2.81
C GLU A 78 3.92 -8.41 1.56
N PRO A 79 4.90 -7.51 1.71
CA PRO A 79 5.64 -6.97 0.58
C PRO A 79 6.46 -8.08 -0.11
N VAL A 80 6.40 -8.13 -1.44
CA VAL A 80 7.37 -8.88 -2.25
C VAL A 80 8.40 -7.88 -2.77
N VAL A 81 9.63 -8.01 -2.30
CA VAL A 81 10.79 -7.24 -2.77
C VAL A 81 11.37 -7.96 -3.99
N ASP A 82 11.45 -7.28 -5.12
CA ASP A 82 12.15 -7.76 -6.34
C ASP A 82 13.52 -7.06 -6.47
#